data_AF-A0A1Y6CWI0-F1
#
_entry.id   AF-A0A1Y6CWI0-F1
#
_cell.length_a   1.000
_cell.length_b   1.000
_cell.length_c   1.000
_cell.angle_alpha   90.00
_cell.angle_beta   90.00
_cell.angle_gamma   90.00
#
_symmetry.space_group_name_H-M   'P 1'
#
loop_
_entity.id
_entity.type
_entity.pdbx_description
1 polymer ?
#
loop_
_entity_poly.entity_id
_entity_poly.type
_entity_poly.pdbx_seq_one_letter_code
_entity_poly.pdbx_strand_id
1 'polypeptide(L)'
;MALVCKIELNKTSGITLTVTNSDANITQTATFDGTTITFTCQGQDATSTITQTTDAITLKCNTFTVEAENITCKSSQDSLYQAQGKFTLDSTDTATLKSSADMGITANTKLSLSGSELAASGQSSAELTSASTKVNGDTKVEVSGAELSMSAQGNASLSGAMVKVSADTTMDVEGLTTTLKGQITNVQGSLVKLG
;
A
#
# COMPACT_ATOMS: atom_id res chain seq x y z
N MET A 1 -8.72 -30.96 -40.92
CA MET A 1 -7.94 -29.74 -40.66
C MET A 1 -6.46 -30.10 -40.75
N ALA A 2 -5.67 -29.36 -41.51
CA ALA A 2 -4.23 -29.61 -41.64
C ALA A 2 -3.47 -28.36 -41.20
N LEU A 3 -2.53 -28.52 -40.27
CA LEU A 3 -1.59 -27.47 -39.94
C LEU A 3 -0.52 -27.40 -41.04
N VAL A 4 -0.19 -26.20 -41.50
CA VAL A 4 0.88 -25.98 -42.48
C VAL A 4 2.12 -25.51 -41.73
N CYS A 5 3.20 -26.30 -41.81
CA CYS A 5 4.50 -25.94 -41.27
C CYS A 5 5.42 -25.44 -42.40
N LYS A 6 6.11 -24.32 -42.17
CA LYS A 6 7.16 -23.77 -43.04
C LYS A 6 8.41 -23.53 -42.18
N ILE A 7 9.55 -24.00 -42.68
CA ILE A 7 10.87 -23.67 -42.13
C ILE A 7 11.61 -22.88 -43.20
N GLU A 8 12.09 -21.69 -42.84
CA GLU A 8 12.89 -20.84 -43.70
C GLU A 8 14.27 -20.61 -43.08
N LEU A 9 15.31 -20.84 -43.88
CA LEU A 9 16.69 -20.50 -43.54
C LEU A 9 17.12 -19.34 -44.42
N ASN A 10 17.38 -18.19 -43.81
CA ASN A 10 17.81 -16.98 -44.49
C ASN A 10 19.17 -16.53 -43.92
N LYS A 11 20.12 -16.19 -44.81
CA LYS A 11 21.46 -15.76 -44.37
C LYS A 11 21.45 -14.48 -43.53
N THR A 12 20.44 -13.63 -43.70
CA THR A 12 20.31 -12.33 -43.04
C THR A 12 19.36 -12.42 -41.84
N SER A 13 18.22 -13.09 -41.99
CA SER A 13 17.17 -13.15 -40.95
C SER A 13 17.23 -14.41 -40.08
N GLY A 14 18.24 -15.27 -40.28
CA GLY A 14 18.43 -16.50 -39.55
C GLY A 14 17.38 -17.57 -39.83
N ILE A 15 16.90 -18.25 -38.79
CA ILE A 15 15.92 -19.34 -38.91
C ILE A 15 14.55 -18.82 -38.50
N THR A 16 13.53 -19.08 -39.34
CA THR A 16 12.13 -18.85 -38.98
C THR A 16 11.32 -20.13 -39.15
N LEU A 17 10.61 -20.51 -38.08
CA LEU A 17 9.62 -21.58 -38.08
C LEU A 17 8.24 -20.93 -38.07
N THR A 18 7.34 -21.37 -38.94
CA THR A 18 5.96 -20.88 -39.02
C THR A 18 4.99 -22.04 -39.05
N VAL A 19 3.95 -21.98 -38.20
CA VAL A 19 2.81 -22.90 -38.22
C VAL A 19 1.55 -22.10 -38.46
N THR A 20 0.82 -22.40 -39.53
CA THR A 20 -0.45 -21.74 -39.87
C THR A 20 -1.61 -22.71 -39.68
N ASN A 21 -2.63 -22.24 -38.95
CA ASN A 21 -3.95 -22.84 -38.86
C ASN A 21 -4.95 -21.89 -39.53
N SER A 22 -5.19 -22.09 -40.83
CA SER A 22 -6.07 -21.23 -41.62
C SER A 22 -7.51 -21.26 -41.14
N ASP A 23 -7.98 -22.41 -40.63
CA ASP A 23 -9.36 -22.57 -40.18
C ASP A 23 -9.66 -21.72 -38.92
N ALA A 24 -8.65 -21.54 -38.05
CA ALA A 24 -8.77 -20.75 -36.83
C ALA A 24 -8.22 -19.32 -36.96
N ASN A 25 -7.71 -18.94 -38.15
CA ASN A 25 -6.97 -17.69 -38.36
C ASN A 25 -5.83 -17.48 -37.36
N ILE A 26 -5.04 -18.54 -37.11
CA ILE A 26 -3.89 -18.49 -36.19
C ILE A 26 -2.59 -18.74 -36.95
N THR A 27 -1.61 -17.88 -36.71
CA THR A 27 -0.22 -18.06 -37.17
C THR A 27 0.72 -17.99 -35.97
N GLN A 28 1.55 -19.03 -35.83
CA GLN A 28 2.59 -19.10 -34.81
C GLN A 28 3.95 -19.00 -35.48
N THR A 29 4.85 -18.17 -34.94
CA THR A 29 6.21 -18.01 -35.45
C THR A 29 7.25 -18.11 -34.34
N ALA A 30 8.37 -18.73 -34.66
CA ALA A 30 9.60 -18.68 -33.86
C ALA A 30 10.76 -18.26 -34.76
N THR A 31 11.43 -17.17 -34.41
CA THR A 31 12.53 -16.60 -35.18
C THR A 31 13.81 -16.54 -34.33
N PHE A 32 14.92 -16.95 -34.94
CA PHE A 32 16.27 -16.93 -34.37
C PHE A 32 17.17 -16.20 -35.36
N ASP A 33 17.37 -14.89 -35.18
CA ASP A 33 18.04 -14.03 -36.17
C ASP A 33 19.54 -13.81 -35.92
N GLY A 34 20.09 -14.44 -34.87
CA GLY A 34 21.49 -14.30 -34.44
C GLY A 34 21.70 -13.24 -33.35
N THR A 35 20.70 -12.41 -33.06
CA THR A 35 20.73 -11.40 -32.00
C THR A 35 19.54 -11.50 -31.04
N THR A 36 18.39 -11.91 -31.59
CA THR A 36 17.10 -11.92 -30.92
C THR A 36 16.41 -13.26 -31.17
N ILE A 37 15.74 -13.76 -30.14
CA ILE A 37 14.80 -14.86 -30.24
C ILE A 37 13.40 -14.29 -30.06
N THR A 38 12.50 -14.53 -31.03
CA THR A 38 11.12 -14.06 -30.95
C THR A 38 10.14 -15.21 -31.13
N PHE A 39 9.20 -15.33 -30.20
CA PHE A 39 8.05 -16.22 -30.31
C PHE A 39 6.79 -15.39 -30.45
N THR A 40 5.98 -15.65 -31.47
CA THR A 40 4.70 -14.96 -31.68
C THR A 40 3.59 -15.96 -31.88
N CYS A 41 2.44 -15.70 -31.25
CA CYS A 41 1.17 -16.34 -31.59
C CYS A 41 0.19 -15.23 -31.96
N GLN A 42 -0.16 -15.16 -33.24
CA GLN A 42 -1.09 -14.19 -33.78
C GLN A 42 -2.41 -14.89 -34.10
N GLY A 43 -3.48 -14.47 -33.44
CA GLY A 43 -4.85 -14.81 -33.81
C GLY A 43 -5.51 -13.68 -34.60
N GLN A 44 -6.83 -13.77 -34.73
CA GLN A 44 -7.61 -12.77 -35.48
C GLN A 44 -7.58 -11.37 -34.86
N ASP A 45 -7.73 -11.29 -33.52
CA ASP A 45 -7.89 -10.00 -32.81
C ASP A 45 -6.77 -9.68 -31.82
N ALA A 46 -5.86 -10.63 -31.58
CA ALA A 46 -4.82 -10.48 -30.56
C ALA A 46 -3.54 -11.20 -30.95
N THR A 47 -2.43 -10.67 -30.44
CA THR A 47 -1.10 -11.24 -30.61
C THR A 47 -0.41 -11.30 -29.25
N SER A 48 0.23 -12.42 -28.95
CA SER A 48 1.19 -12.53 -27.86
C SER A 48 2.61 -12.67 -28.42
N THR A 49 3.57 -11.97 -27.83
CA THR A 49 4.98 -12.01 -28.24
C THR A 49 5.89 -12.15 -27.02
N ILE A 50 6.87 -13.06 -27.13
CA ILE A 50 8.03 -13.13 -26.24
C ILE A 50 9.25 -12.77 -27.08
N THR A 51 9.98 -11.74 -26.67
CA THR A 51 11.23 -11.31 -27.30
C THR A 51 12.35 -11.42 -26.30
N GLN A 52 13.41 -12.14 -26.66
CA GLN A 52 14.60 -12.32 -25.84
C GLN A 52 15.83 -11.82 -26.60
N THR A 53 16.61 -10.97 -25.94
CA THR A 53 17.95 -10.55 -26.35
C THR A 53 18.98 -11.14 -25.38
N THR A 54 20.24 -10.74 -25.51
CA THR A 54 21.30 -11.16 -24.58
C THR A 54 21.13 -10.61 -23.17
N ASP A 55 20.38 -9.52 -23.01
CA ASP A 55 20.26 -8.73 -21.78
C ASP A 55 18.82 -8.52 -21.30
N ALA A 56 17.81 -8.88 -22.09
CA ALA A 56 16.41 -8.64 -21.74
C ALA A 56 15.47 -9.75 -22.24
N ILE A 57 14.35 -9.89 -21.53
CA ILE A 57 13.19 -10.65 -21.97
C ILE A 57 11.98 -9.73 -21.85
N THR A 58 11.22 -9.58 -22.94
CA THR A 58 10.00 -8.78 -22.99
C THR A 58 8.82 -9.67 -23.36
N LEU A 59 7.75 -9.61 -22.58
CA LEU A 59 6.49 -10.29 -22.85
C LEU A 59 5.41 -9.25 -23.15
N LYS A 60 4.71 -9.41 -24.27
CA LYS A 60 3.56 -8.59 -24.66
C LYS A 60 2.37 -9.50 -24.90
N CYS A 61 1.28 -9.27 -24.18
CA CYS A 61 0.04 -10.06 -24.31
C CYS A 61 -1.13 -9.29 -23.65
N ASN A 62 -2.35 -9.74 -23.92
CA ASN A 62 -3.55 -9.18 -23.28
C ASN A 62 -3.76 -9.72 -21.85
N THR A 63 -3.30 -10.95 -21.59
CA THR A 63 -3.45 -11.61 -20.28
C THR A 63 -2.22 -12.48 -20.03
N PHE A 64 -1.64 -12.34 -18.84
CA PHE A 64 -0.53 -13.15 -18.35
C PHE A 64 -0.92 -13.73 -17.00
N THR A 65 -0.94 -15.06 -16.91
CA THR A 65 -1.29 -15.80 -15.69
C THR A 65 -0.14 -16.74 -15.34
N VAL A 66 0.23 -16.78 -14.05
CA VAL A 66 1.24 -17.70 -13.52
C VAL A 66 0.58 -18.52 -12.41
N GLU A 67 0.39 -19.81 -12.66
CA GLU A 67 -0.09 -20.78 -11.67
C GLU A 67 1.08 -21.69 -11.29
N ALA A 68 1.54 -21.61 -10.05
CA ALA A 68 2.69 -22.37 -9.57
C ALA A 68 2.59 -22.58 -8.06
N GLU A 69 3.23 -23.64 -7.56
CA GLU A 69 3.38 -23.86 -6.11
C GLU A 69 4.20 -22.75 -5.46
N ASN A 70 5.27 -22.30 -6.13
CA ASN A 70 6.16 -21.24 -5.66
C ASN A 70 6.54 -20.31 -6.79
N ILE A 71 6.53 -19.01 -6.51
CA ILE A 71 7.02 -17.96 -7.41
C ILE A 71 8.04 -17.13 -6.64
N THR A 72 9.18 -16.83 -7.25
CA THR A 72 10.22 -15.97 -6.65
C THR A 72 10.70 -14.96 -7.68
N CYS A 73 10.55 -13.68 -7.36
CA CYS A 73 11.02 -12.56 -8.16
C CYS A 73 12.12 -11.82 -7.39
N LYS A 74 13.36 -11.83 -7.91
CA LYS A 74 14.52 -11.20 -7.27
C LYS A 74 15.22 -10.28 -8.27
N SER A 75 15.48 -9.03 -7.89
CA SER A 75 16.32 -8.08 -8.61
C SER A 75 17.46 -7.60 -7.72
N SER A 76 18.63 -7.34 -8.29
CA SER A 76 19.74 -6.68 -7.57
C SER A 76 19.64 -5.16 -7.62
N GLN A 77 18.90 -4.65 -8.61
CA GLN A 77 18.58 -3.24 -8.80
C GLN A 77 17.08 -3.02 -8.57
N ASP A 78 16.56 -1.91 -9.06
CA ASP A 78 15.16 -1.51 -8.92
C ASP A 78 14.19 -2.50 -9.57
N SER A 79 13.01 -2.62 -8.95
CA SER A 79 11.84 -3.29 -9.49
C SER A 79 10.67 -2.32 -9.50
N LEU A 80 9.94 -2.24 -10.62
CA LEU A 80 8.75 -1.40 -10.76
C LEU A 80 7.53 -2.26 -11.06
N TYR A 81 6.49 -2.12 -10.22
CA TYR A 81 5.18 -2.74 -10.43
C TYR A 81 4.16 -1.63 -10.65
N GLN A 82 3.60 -1.54 -11.85
CA GLN A 82 2.67 -0.48 -12.24
C GLN A 82 1.43 -1.05 -12.92
N ALA A 83 0.26 -0.57 -12.50
CA ALA A 83 -1.01 -0.83 -13.18
C ALA A 83 -1.71 0.51 -13.44
N GLN A 84 -2.27 0.68 -14.65
CA GLN A 84 -3.16 1.81 -14.95
C GLN A 84 -4.57 1.58 -14.38
N GLY A 85 -4.97 0.32 -14.25
CA GLY A 85 -6.20 -0.10 -13.60
C GLY A 85 -5.99 -0.48 -12.13
N LYS A 86 -6.73 -1.50 -11.67
CA LYS A 86 -6.62 -2.01 -10.30
C LYS A 86 -5.33 -2.81 -10.11
N PHE A 87 -4.56 -2.50 -9.07
CA PHE A 87 -3.51 -3.36 -8.52
C PHE A 87 -4.03 -4.03 -7.24
N THR A 88 -3.96 -5.35 -7.16
CA THR A 88 -4.43 -6.12 -5.99
C THR A 88 -3.31 -7.04 -5.50
N LEU A 89 -3.00 -6.98 -4.22
CA LEU A 89 -2.20 -7.97 -3.51
C LEU A 89 -3.13 -8.66 -2.52
N ASP A 90 -3.40 -9.95 -2.74
CA ASP A 90 -4.32 -10.76 -1.95
C ASP A 90 -3.59 -12.03 -1.48
N SER A 91 -3.68 -12.32 -0.19
CA SER A 91 -3.02 -13.43 0.48
C SER A 91 -3.95 -13.98 1.55
N THR A 92 -4.11 -15.29 1.60
CA THR A 92 -4.94 -15.97 2.61
C THR A 92 -4.22 -16.17 3.94
N ASP A 93 -2.89 -16.11 3.91
CA ASP A 93 -2.01 -16.11 5.08
C ASP A 93 -1.28 -14.75 5.12
N THR A 94 -0.08 -14.72 5.66
CA THR A 94 0.66 -13.51 5.99
C THR A 94 1.28 -12.85 4.74
N ALA A 95 0.87 -11.62 4.45
CA ALA A 95 1.60 -10.74 3.53
C ALA A 95 2.60 -9.86 4.30
N THR A 96 3.88 -9.87 3.91
CA THR A 96 4.92 -9.05 4.54
C THR A 96 5.54 -8.09 3.53
N LEU A 97 5.58 -6.80 3.88
CA LEU A 97 6.35 -5.78 3.16
C LEU A 97 7.46 -5.29 4.09
N LYS A 98 8.71 -5.34 3.63
CA LYS A 98 9.88 -4.96 4.43
C LYS A 98 10.84 -4.10 3.62
N SER A 99 11.23 -2.97 4.19
CA SER A 99 12.36 -2.16 3.75
C SER A 99 13.40 -2.10 4.87
N SER A 100 14.68 -2.14 4.54
CA SER A 100 15.77 -1.87 5.49
C SER A 100 16.08 -0.38 5.63
N ALA A 101 15.47 0.44 4.79
CA ALA A 101 15.52 1.89 4.81
C ALA A 101 14.06 2.40 4.89
N ASP A 102 13.73 3.43 4.12
CA ASP A 102 12.39 4.02 4.14
C ASP A 102 11.35 3.18 3.39
N MET A 103 10.10 3.33 3.82
CA MET A 103 8.91 2.83 3.10
C MET A 103 7.91 3.97 2.96
N GLY A 104 7.61 4.36 1.71
CA GLY A 104 6.60 5.37 1.40
C GLY A 104 5.31 4.74 0.91
N ILE A 105 4.17 5.17 1.48
CA ILE A 105 2.83 4.78 1.03
C ILE A 105 2.01 6.05 0.81
N THR A 106 1.58 6.29 -0.42
CA THR A 106 0.85 7.50 -0.80
C THR A 106 -0.46 7.12 -1.48
N ALA A 107 -1.56 7.75 -1.05
CA ALA A 107 -2.86 7.66 -1.71
C ALA A 107 -3.44 9.07 -1.86
N ASN A 108 -3.84 9.46 -3.08
CA ASN A 108 -4.32 10.81 -3.37
C ASN A 108 -5.71 11.09 -2.80
N THR A 109 -6.52 10.05 -2.59
CA THR A 109 -7.92 10.21 -2.15
C THR A 109 -8.18 9.52 -0.83
N LYS A 110 -7.84 8.23 -0.69
CA LYS A 110 -8.12 7.46 0.51
C LYS A 110 -7.09 6.36 0.69
N LEU A 111 -6.51 6.31 1.89
CA LEU A 111 -5.83 5.12 2.42
C LEU A 111 -6.76 4.47 3.44
N SER A 112 -7.03 3.17 3.30
CA SER A 112 -7.87 2.40 4.22
C SER A 112 -7.06 1.27 4.82
N LEU A 113 -6.93 1.25 6.14
CA LEU A 113 -6.24 0.20 6.90
C LEU A 113 -7.23 -0.36 7.90
N SER A 114 -7.43 -1.67 7.87
CA SER A 114 -8.37 -2.36 8.73
C SER A 114 -7.86 -3.76 9.06
N GLY A 115 -8.00 -4.14 10.31
CA GLY A 115 -7.71 -5.46 10.82
C GLY A 115 -8.39 -5.60 12.19
N SER A 116 -8.45 -6.81 12.71
CA SER A 116 -8.85 -7.04 14.11
C SER A 116 -7.89 -6.39 15.11
N GLU A 117 -6.62 -6.26 14.72
CA GLU A 117 -5.56 -5.59 15.45
C GLU A 117 -4.78 -4.68 14.49
N LEU A 118 -4.41 -3.49 14.98
CA LEU A 118 -3.54 -2.57 14.27
C LEU A 118 -2.46 -2.07 15.24
N ALA A 119 -1.21 -2.45 14.98
CA ALA A 119 -0.05 -2.00 15.74
C ALA A 119 0.82 -1.08 14.86
N ALA A 120 1.12 0.12 15.37
CA ALA A 120 2.02 1.07 14.73
C ALA A 120 2.96 1.66 15.78
N SER A 121 4.27 1.55 15.55
CA SER A 121 5.31 2.01 16.47
C SER A 121 6.36 2.84 15.74
N GLY A 122 6.59 4.07 16.18
CA GLY A 122 7.74 4.89 15.79
C GLY A 122 8.77 4.92 16.92
N GLN A 123 10.04 4.74 16.61
CA GLN A 123 11.12 4.77 17.63
C GLN A 123 11.51 6.20 18.01
N SER A 124 11.50 7.12 17.04
CA SER A 124 11.89 8.53 17.25
C SER A 124 10.67 9.46 17.28
N SER A 125 9.75 9.31 16.33
CA SER A 125 8.54 10.11 16.25
C SER A 125 7.41 9.35 15.53
N ALA A 126 6.18 9.82 15.74
CA ALA A 126 5.01 9.46 14.97
C ALA A 126 4.14 10.72 14.82
N GLU A 127 3.83 11.09 13.58
CA GLU A 127 3.10 12.33 13.26
C GLU A 127 1.79 12.02 12.53
N LEU A 128 0.71 12.69 12.95
CA LEU A 128 -0.59 12.61 12.30
C LEU A 128 -1.12 14.02 12.02
N THR A 129 -0.95 14.46 10.78
CA THR A 129 -1.40 15.77 10.31
C THR A 129 -2.60 15.60 9.41
N SER A 130 -3.72 16.23 9.78
CA SER A 130 -4.93 16.23 8.97
C SER A 130 -5.78 17.46 9.28
N ALA A 131 -6.72 17.80 8.39
CA ALA A 131 -7.73 18.81 8.66
C ALA A 131 -8.71 18.36 9.78
N SER A 132 -8.89 17.05 9.94
CA SER A 132 -9.76 16.46 10.96
C SER A 132 -9.30 15.04 11.31
N THR A 133 -9.06 14.79 12.60
CA THR A 133 -8.72 13.47 13.12
C THR A 133 -9.84 12.99 14.04
N LYS A 134 -10.27 11.73 13.88
CA LYS A 134 -11.18 11.05 14.81
C LYS A 134 -10.50 9.79 15.34
N VAL A 135 -10.37 9.71 16.66
CA VAL A 135 -9.92 8.50 17.37
C VAL A 135 -11.11 7.95 18.15
N ASN A 136 -11.49 6.70 17.88
CA ASN A 136 -12.60 6.03 18.55
C ASN A 136 -12.10 4.74 19.20
N GLY A 137 -12.37 4.58 20.49
CA GLY A 137 -12.19 3.32 21.20
C GLY A 137 -13.48 2.99 21.92
N ASP A 138 -14.19 1.96 21.46
CA ASP A 138 -15.51 1.59 21.99
C ASP A 138 -15.48 1.26 23.48
N THR A 139 -14.33 0.76 23.95
CA THR A 139 -14.08 0.46 25.37
C THR A 139 -13.12 1.46 26.02
N LYS A 140 -11.99 1.75 25.37
CA LYS A 140 -10.91 2.59 25.93
C LYS A 140 -10.10 3.24 24.82
N VAL A 141 -9.65 4.46 25.07
CA VAL A 141 -8.51 5.09 24.40
C VAL A 141 -7.48 5.41 25.50
N GLU A 142 -6.22 5.01 25.29
CA GLU A 142 -5.13 5.25 26.24
C GLU A 142 -4.03 6.06 25.56
N VAL A 143 -3.61 7.13 26.22
CA VAL A 143 -2.48 7.98 25.79
C VAL A 143 -1.56 8.13 26.97
N SER A 144 -0.35 7.58 26.86
CA SER A 144 0.66 7.59 27.90
C SER A 144 1.97 8.14 27.35
N GLY A 145 2.61 9.03 28.10
CA GLY A 145 3.91 9.60 27.78
C GLY A 145 4.42 10.39 28.97
N ALA A 146 5.70 10.75 28.95
CA ALA A 146 6.27 11.64 29.97
C ALA A 146 5.61 13.04 29.93
N GLU A 147 5.13 13.44 28.75
CA GLU A 147 4.44 14.70 28.52
C GLU A 147 3.25 14.46 27.56
N LEU A 148 2.15 15.16 27.82
CA LEU A 148 1.03 15.29 26.89
C LEU A 148 0.70 16.77 26.74
N SER A 149 0.98 17.32 25.55
CA SER A 149 0.63 18.70 25.20
C SER A 149 -0.61 18.73 24.31
N MET A 150 -1.62 19.50 24.70
CA MET A 150 -2.87 19.69 23.95
C MET A 150 -3.12 21.18 23.73
N SER A 151 -3.10 21.62 22.48
CA SER A 151 -3.38 23.02 22.11
C SER A 151 -4.52 23.08 21.11
N ALA A 152 -5.60 23.77 21.48
CA ALA A 152 -6.74 24.01 20.62
C ALA A 152 -6.98 25.51 20.48
N GLN A 153 -6.97 26.03 19.25
CA GLN A 153 -7.16 27.46 18.98
C GLN A 153 -8.62 27.91 19.15
N GLY A 154 -9.58 27.01 18.89
CA GLY A 154 -11.01 27.28 19.02
C GLY A 154 -11.58 26.81 20.35
N ASN A 155 -11.59 25.48 20.56
CA ASN A 155 -12.14 24.86 21.77
C ASN A 155 -11.51 23.48 22.00
N ALA A 156 -11.25 23.14 23.26
CA ALA A 156 -10.99 21.78 23.70
C ALA A 156 -12.10 21.37 24.68
N SER A 157 -12.87 20.33 24.36
CA SER A 157 -13.97 19.84 25.20
C SER A 157 -13.77 18.40 25.61
N LEU A 158 -13.92 18.11 26.90
CA LEU A 158 -14.02 16.75 27.43
C LEU A 158 -15.46 16.52 27.92
N SER A 159 -16.08 15.44 27.46
CA SER A 159 -17.43 15.05 27.85
C SER A 159 -17.48 13.56 28.10
N GLY A 160 -18.19 13.18 29.16
CA GLY A 160 -18.39 11.80 29.56
C GLY A 160 -19.23 11.77 30.83
N ALA A 161 -19.76 10.59 31.19
CA ALA A 161 -20.50 10.43 32.45
C ALA A 161 -19.65 10.80 33.67
N MET A 162 -18.33 10.63 33.56
CA MET A 162 -17.35 11.07 34.54
C MET A 162 -16.10 11.57 33.81
N VAL A 163 -15.59 12.73 34.24
CA VAL A 163 -14.27 13.23 33.85
C VAL A 163 -13.46 13.39 35.12
N LYS A 164 -12.33 12.68 35.22
CA LYS A 164 -11.38 12.80 36.33
C LYS A 164 -10.10 13.43 35.82
N VAL A 165 -9.70 14.53 36.43
CA VAL A 165 -8.42 15.20 36.17
C VAL A 165 -7.70 15.29 37.51
N SER A 166 -6.43 14.89 37.56
CA SER A 166 -5.61 14.89 38.76
C SER A 166 -4.15 15.13 38.39
N ALA A 167 -3.43 15.84 39.27
CA ALA A 167 -1.98 16.02 39.19
C ALA A 167 -1.38 15.75 40.58
N ASP A 168 -0.22 15.12 40.63
CA ASP A 168 0.44 14.75 41.89
C ASP A 168 1.15 15.93 42.56
N THR A 169 1.62 16.89 41.75
CA THR A 169 2.38 18.06 42.22
C THR A 169 1.55 19.33 42.10
N THR A 170 1.32 19.78 40.88
CA THR A 170 0.64 21.05 40.58
C THR A 170 -0.37 20.84 39.47
N MET A 171 -1.54 21.44 39.64
CA MET A 171 -2.54 21.59 38.59
C MET A 171 -2.86 23.08 38.44
N ASP A 172 -2.43 23.66 37.33
CA ASP A 172 -2.74 25.05 36.99
C ASP A 172 -3.94 25.10 36.03
N VAL A 173 -4.93 25.92 36.37
CA VAL A 173 -6.12 26.15 35.55
C VAL A 173 -6.28 27.66 35.36
N GLU A 174 -5.84 28.14 34.20
CA GLU A 174 -5.73 29.56 33.92
C GLU A 174 -6.60 29.97 32.73
N GLY A 175 -7.08 31.21 32.78
CA GLY A 175 -7.85 31.83 31.70
C GLY A 175 -8.36 33.20 32.13
N LEU A 176 -8.79 34.01 31.16
CA LEU A 176 -9.45 35.29 31.46
C LEU A 176 -10.73 35.07 32.30
N THR A 177 -11.39 33.93 32.14
CA THR A 177 -12.54 33.52 32.94
C THR A 177 -12.52 32.00 33.11
N THR A 178 -12.53 31.55 34.36
CA THR A 178 -12.66 30.14 34.73
C THR A 178 -14.00 29.95 35.44
N THR A 179 -14.81 29.02 34.95
CA THR A 179 -16.17 28.78 35.49
C THR A 179 -16.30 27.35 35.99
N LEU A 180 -16.64 27.20 37.28
CA LEU A 180 -16.98 25.90 37.88
C LEU A 180 -18.49 25.87 38.12
N LYS A 181 -19.19 24.91 37.50
CA LYS A 181 -20.64 24.71 37.65
C LYS A 181 -20.93 23.26 38.02
N GLY A 182 -21.76 23.08 39.04
CA GLY A 182 -22.28 21.78 39.46
C GLY A 182 -23.41 21.98 40.47
N GLN A 183 -24.20 20.93 40.73
CA GLN A 183 -25.17 20.96 41.85
C GLN A 183 -24.45 21.09 43.20
N ILE A 184 -23.25 20.52 43.30
CA ILE A 184 -22.33 20.63 44.43
C ILE A 184 -20.93 20.90 43.86
N THR A 185 -20.25 21.93 44.37
CA THR A 185 -18.84 22.21 44.07
C THR A 185 -18.07 22.23 45.39
N ASN A 186 -17.04 21.39 45.49
CA ASN A 186 -16.25 21.26 46.69
C ASN A 186 -14.81 21.72 46.43
N VAL A 187 -14.39 22.79 47.11
CA VAL A 187 -13.05 23.38 46.99
C VAL A 187 -12.41 23.31 48.38
N GLN A 188 -11.32 22.56 48.51
CA GLN A 188 -10.68 22.29 49.80
C GLN A 188 -9.16 22.37 49.66
N GLY A 189 -8.51 22.82 50.74
CA GLY A 189 -7.06 22.90 50.84
C GLY A 189 -6.66 23.58 52.15
N SER A 190 -5.40 23.44 52.57
CA SER A 190 -4.87 24.14 53.75
C SER A 190 -4.87 25.67 53.59
N LEU A 191 -4.92 26.16 52.34
CA LEU A 191 -4.99 27.57 51.99
C LEU A 191 -5.88 27.75 50.76
N VAL A 192 -7.03 28.40 50.95
CA VAL A 192 -7.90 28.85 49.86
C VAL A 192 -7.87 30.37 49.86
N LYS A 193 -7.37 30.97 48.77
CA LYS A 193 -7.39 32.42 48.56
C LYS A 193 -8.43 32.73 47.51
N LEU A 194 -9.49 33.42 47.93
CA LEU A 194 -10.49 33.99 47.05
C LEU A 194 -10.20 35.50 46.99
N GLY A 195 -10.13 36.04 45.78
CA GLY A 195 -10.10 37.49 45.56
C GLY A 195 -11.48 38.09 45.81
#